data_AF-A0A847MIT6-F1
#
_entry.id   AF-A0A847MIT6-F1
#
_cell.length_a   1.000
_cell.length_b   1.000
_cell.length_c   1.000
_cell.angle_alpha   90.00
_cell.angle_beta   90.00
_cell.angle_gamma   90.00
#
_symmetry.space_group_name_H-M   'P 1'
#
loop_
_entity.id
_entity.type
_entity.pdbx_description
1 polymer ?
#
loop_
_entity_poly.entity_id
_entity_poly.type
_entity_poly.pdbx_seq_one_letter_code
_entity_poly.pdbx_strand_id
1 'polypeptide(L)'
;MITSLNFLSIIITISFVFFIIGFFIYEQVKKRKEALHFLQNKLGLGKNYQNYQDLALDLVQERQRLQNQLIQLIKTNLQIFDHLSLAIAYWDYYRDILQYSSAFARFTGLANHEGREISIHEFPVFGSLLTKMTKDSQTIEIGTMKINVQRITGDTHCFFILTDIEAQEAEEKEKKYLTHAVWHEIKTPLTVLKGYSQLLLEE
;
A
#
# COMPACT_ATOMS: atom_id res chain seq x y z
N MET A 1 -51.76 -25.65 -10.70
CA MET A 1 -51.78 -24.18 -10.51
C MET A 1 -50.65 -23.66 -9.59
N ILE A 2 -50.16 -24.44 -8.61
CA ILE A 2 -49.09 -23.99 -7.68
C ILE A 2 -47.68 -24.09 -8.31
N THR A 3 -47.45 -25.04 -9.23
CA THR A 3 -46.14 -25.23 -9.90
C THR A 3 -45.83 -24.19 -10.98
N SER A 4 -46.85 -23.60 -11.61
CA SER A 4 -46.67 -22.54 -12.61
C SER A 4 -46.30 -21.19 -12.00
N LEU A 5 -46.70 -20.92 -10.75
CA LEU A 5 -46.33 -19.68 -10.04
C LEU A 5 -44.84 -19.64 -9.67
N ASN A 6 -44.28 -20.79 -9.28
CA ASN A 6 -42.84 -20.88 -8.95
C ASN A 6 -41.96 -20.67 -10.18
N PHE A 7 -42.38 -21.17 -11.36
CA PHE A 7 -41.61 -21.00 -12.58
C PHE A 7 -41.59 -19.54 -13.04
N LEU A 8 -42.72 -18.84 -12.93
CA LEU A 8 -42.81 -17.41 -13.23
C LEU A 8 -41.97 -16.57 -12.25
N SER A 9 -42.00 -16.92 -10.96
CA SER A 9 -41.19 -16.27 -9.92
C SER A 9 -39.69 -16.41 -10.18
N ILE A 10 -39.25 -17.60 -10.60
CA ILE A 10 -37.84 -17.87 -10.97
C ILE A 10 -37.43 -17.05 -12.20
N ILE A 11 -38.27 -16.96 -13.24
CA ILE A 11 -37.96 -16.17 -14.44
C ILE A 11 -37.85 -14.66 -14.12
N ILE A 12 -38.73 -14.16 -13.23
CA ILE A 12 -38.70 -12.76 -12.80
C ILE A 12 -37.44 -12.48 -11.98
N THR A 13 -37.03 -13.39 -11.08
CA THR A 13 -35.78 -13.23 -10.32
C THR A 13 -34.55 -13.27 -11.22
N ILE A 14 -34.49 -14.17 -12.20
CA ILE A 14 -33.38 -14.24 -13.16
C ILE A 14 -33.31 -12.94 -14.00
N SER A 15 -34.45 -12.46 -14.51
CA SER A 15 -34.50 -11.18 -15.26
C SER A 15 -34.05 -9.99 -14.40
N PHE A 16 -34.44 -9.96 -13.12
CA PHE A 16 -34.05 -8.89 -12.21
C PHE A 16 -32.56 -8.92 -11.89
N VAL A 17 -31.97 -10.10 -11.71
CA VAL A 17 -30.53 -10.27 -11.51
C VAL A 17 -29.75 -9.85 -12.76
N PHE A 18 -30.19 -10.24 -13.96
CA PHE A 18 -29.57 -9.78 -15.21
C PHE A 18 -29.69 -8.26 -15.40
N PHE A 19 -30.82 -7.67 -15.00
CA PHE A 19 -31.01 -6.23 -15.05
C PHE A 19 -30.06 -5.49 -14.09
N ILE A 20 -29.88 -5.98 -12.86
CA ILE A 20 -28.93 -5.40 -11.90
C ILE A 20 -27.49 -5.50 -12.42
N ILE A 21 -27.10 -6.66 -12.95
CA ILE A 21 -25.76 -6.86 -13.51
C ILE A 21 -25.54 -5.96 -14.73
N GLY A 22 -26.52 -5.87 -15.64
CA GLY A 22 -26.48 -4.99 -16.80
C GLY A 22 -26.41 -3.51 -16.41
N PHE A 23 -27.16 -3.10 -15.39
CA PHE A 23 -27.13 -1.74 -14.84
C PHE A 23 -25.76 -1.43 -14.23
N PHE A 24 -25.16 -2.35 -13.47
CA PHE A 24 -23.85 -2.16 -12.87
C PHE A 24 -22.74 -2.07 -13.92
N ILE A 25 -22.79 -2.90 -14.97
CA ILE A 25 -21.88 -2.82 -16.11
C ILE A 25 -22.07 -1.49 -16.85
N TYR A 26 -23.31 -1.07 -17.09
CA TYR A 26 -23.61 0.21 -17.72
C TYR A 26 -23.08 1.40 -16.91
N GLU A 27 -23.27 1.40 -15.59
CA GLU A 27 -22.79 2.46 -14.70
C GLU A 27 -21.25 2.50 -14.67
N GLN A 28 -20.58 1.34 -14.66
CA GLN A 28 -19.12 1.24 -14.77
C GLN A 28 -18.61 1.75 -16.12
N VAL A 29 -19.27 1.41 -17.22
CA VAL A 29 -18.91 1.91 -18.56
C VAL A 29 -19.15 3.41 -18.67
N LYS A 30 -20.23 3.93 -18.07
CA LYS A 30 -20.52 5.37 -18.01
C LYS A 30 -19.46 6.11 -17.20
N LYS A 31 -19.10 5.64 -16.01
CA LYS A 31 -18.01 6.20 -15.20
C LYS A 31 -16.67 6.15 -15.91
N ARG A 32 -16.37 5.07 -16.64
CA ARG A 32 -15.18 4.99 -17.50
C ARG A 32 -15.23 6.00 -18.63
N LYS A 33 -16.36 6.18 -19.33
CA LYS A 33 -16.52 7.20 -20.38
C LYS A 33 -16.41 8.62 -19.84
N GLU A 34 -16.98 8.91 -18.68
CA GLU A 34 -16.87 10.21 -18.03
C GLU A 34 -15.44 10.48 -17.55
N ALA A 35 -14.75 9.47 -16.99
CA ALA A 35 -13.34 9.55 -16.66
C ALA A 35 -12.47 9.73 -17.91
N LEU A 36 -12.79 9.05 -19.02
CA LEU A 36 -12.11 9.21 -20.31
C LEU A 36 -12.37 10.58 -20.91
N HIS A 37 -13.59 11.11 -20.82
CA HIS A 37 -13.96 12.43 -21.33
C HIS A 37 -13.37 13.55 -20.46
N PHE A 38 -13.27 13.34 -19.15
CA PHE A 38 -12.55 14.20 -18.22
C PHE A 38 -11.06 14.18 -18.51
N LEU A 39 -10.46 13.01 -18.74
CA LEU A 39 -9.07 12.87 -19.17
C LEU A 39 -8.86 13.53 -20.54
N GLN A 40 -9.76 13.34 -21.52
CA GLN A 40 -9.65 13.91 -22.86
C GLN A 40 -9.77 15.44 -22.87
N ASN A 41 -10.65 16.01 -22.05
CA ASN A 41 -10.78 17.45 -21.85
C ASN A 41 -9.60 18.05 -21.03
N LYS A 42 -9.06 17.30 -20.06
CA LYS A 42 -7.95 17.75 -19.21
C LYS A 42 -6.57 17.56 -19.85
N LEU A 43 -6.42 16.59 -20.75
CA LEU A 43 -5.24 16.32 -21.59
C LEU A 43 -5.18 17.21 -22.84
N GLY A 44 -6.14 18.12 -23.05
CA GLY A 44 -6.09 19.04 -24.17
C GLY A 44 -6.00 18.37 -25.54
N LEU A 45 -6.66 17.21 -25.72
CA LEU A 45 -6.84 16.54 -27.04
C LEU A 45 -7.82 17.31 -27.96
N GLY A 46 -7.89 18.62 -27.77
CA GLY A 46 -8.71 19.59 -28.50
C GLY A 46 -8.07 20.98 -28.58
N LYS A 47 -6.78 21.12 -28.26
CA LYS A 47 -6.02 22.28 -28.76
C LYS A 47 -5.71 22.01 -30.23
N ASN A 48 -6.08 22.94 -31.13
CA ASN A 48 -5.63 22.90 -32.52
C ASN A 48 -4.12 23.18 -32.55
N TYR A 49 -3.30 22.16 -32.31
CA TYR A 49 -1.86 22.25 -32.48
C TYR A 49 -1.58 22.45 -33.97
N GLN A 50 -1.31 23.69 -34.38
CA GLN A 50 -0.95 24.00 -35.77
C GLN A 50 0.46 23.48 -36.11
N ASN A 51 1.26 23.13 -35.10
CA ASN A 51 2.65 22.72 -35.28
C ASN A 51 3.02 21.56 -34.33
N TYR A 52 3.67 20.53 -34.86
CA TYR A 52 4.11 19.33 -34.10
C TYR A 52 5.17 19.66 -33.04
N GLN A 53 5.91 20.76 -33.22
CA GLN A 53 6.88 21.25 -32.22
C GLN A 53 6.20 21.75 -30.95
N ASP A 54 5.06 22.42 -31.05
CA ASP A 54 4.34 22.96 -29.89
C ASP A 54 3.68 21.83 -29.08
N LEU A 55 3.18 20.79 -29.76
CA LEU A 55 2.69 19.56 -29.12
C LEU A 55 3.81 18.83 -28.38
N ALA A 56 4.98 18.69 -28.99
CA ALA A 56 6.13 18.05 -28.36
C ALA A 56 6.59 18.83 -27.11
N LEU A 57 6.57 20.17 -27.17
CA LEU A 57 6.95 21.03 -26.06
C LEU A 57 5.94 20.97 -24.91
N ASP A 58 4.63 21.01 -25.20
CA ASP A 58 3.56 20.81 -24.21
C ASP A 58 3.67 19.43 -23.53
N LEU A 59 3.92 18.36 -24.30
CA LEU A 59 4.09 17.01 -23.75
C LEU A 59 5.33 16.88 -22.86
N VAL A 60 6.44 17.53 -23.22
CA VAL A 60 7.66 17.57 -22.37
C VAL A 60 7.37 18.31 -21.07
N GLN A 61 6.68 19.45 -21.14
CA GLN A 61 6.30 20.22 -19.95
C GLN A 61 5.32 19.45 -19.04
N GLU A 62 4.31 18.78 -19.60
CA GLU A 62 3.39 17.94 -18.83
C GLU A 62 4.11 16.75 -18.19
N ARG A 63 5.01 16.09 -18.93
CA ARG A 63 5.84 15.01 -18.38
C ARG A 63 6.66 15.53 -17.18
N GLN A 64 7.26 16.70 -17.31
CA GLN A 64 8.06 17.30 -16.24
C GLN A 64 7.20 17.70 -15.03
N ARG A 65 5.98 18.21 -15.28
CA ARG A 65 5.00 18.50 -14.22
C ARG A 65 4.57 17.23 -13.48
N LEU A 66 4.24 16.17 -14.19
CA LEU A 66 3.86 14.87 -13.61
C LEU A 66 5.02 14.26 -12.80
N GLN A 67 6.25 14.36 -13.30
CA GLN A 67 7.44 13.93 -12.56
C GLN A 67 7.62 14.71 -11.25
N ASN A 68 7.45 16.03 -11.29
CA ASN A 68 7.55 16.86 -10.08
C ASN A 68 6.46 16.53 -9.06
N GLN A 69 5.23 16.28 -9.51
CA GLN A 69 4.13 15.83 -8.64
C GLN A 69 4.43 14.47 -8.00
N LEU A 70 4.98 13.54 -8.76
CA LEU A 70 5.37 12.21 -8.27
C LEU A 70 6.46 12.30 -7.20
N ILE A 71 7.49 13.14 -7.41
CA ILE A 71 8.54 13.38 -6.41
C ILE A 71 7.95 13.98 -5.13
N GLN A 72 7.05 14.96 -5.26
CA GLN A 72 6.37 15.53 -4.08
C GLN A 72 5.53 14.50 -3.34
N LEU A 73 4.78 13.64 -4.05
CA LEU A 73 4.01 12.56 -3.44
C LEU A 73 4.89 11.57 -2.68
N ILE A 74 6.03 11.18 -3.25
CA ILE A 74 6.99 10.28 -2.58
C ILE A 74 7.52 10.93 -1.30
N LYS A 75 7.91 12.22 -1.36
CA LYS A 75 8.38 12.95 -0.18
C LYS A 75 7.32 13.01 0.92
N THR A 76 6.07 13.33 0.57
CA THR A 76 4.96 13.35 1.53
C THR A 76 4.71 11.97 2.13
N ASN A 77 4.75 10.90 1.33
CA ASN A 77 4.57 9.54 1.84
C ASN A 77 5.71 9.13 2.79
N LEU A 78 6.96 9.44 2.46
CA LEU A 78 8.11 9.19 3.35
C LEU A 78 7.99 9.97 4.68
N GLN A 79 7.43 11.19 4.65
CA GLN A 79 7.12 11.95 5.87
C GLN A 79 6.01 11.30 6.69
N ILE A 80 4.96 10.76 6.05
CA ILE A 80 3.91 10.01 6.75
C ILE A 80 4.50 8.75 7.39
N PHE A 81 5.39 8.04 6.68
CA PHE A 81 6.06 6.86 7.22
C PHE A 81 7.01 7.18 8.37
N ASP A 82 7.63 8.36 8.40
CA ASP A 82 8.36 8.84 9.56
C ASP A 82 7.47 8.98 10.80
N HIS A 83 6.26 9.51 10.65
CA HIS A 83 5.32 9.62 11.77
C HIS A 83 4.90 8.24 12.32
N LEU A 84 4.88 7.23 11.46
CA LEU A 84 4.61 5.84 11.83
C LEU A 84 5.87 5.09 12.32
N SER A 85 7.03 5.77 12.40
CA SER A 85 8.33 5.18 12.74
C SER A 85 8.72 4.00 11.86
N LEU A 86 8.24 3.96 10.61
CA LEU A 86 8.55 2.90 9.65
C LEU A 86 9.85 3.19 8.92
N ALA A 87 10.75 2.21 8.92
CA ALA A 87 12.04 2.29 8.25
C ALA A 87 11.88 1.93 6.77
N ILE A 88 11.65 2.93 5.93
CA ILE A 88 11.36 2.77 4.50
C ILE A 88 12.31 3.63 3.68
N ALA A 89 12.80 3.09 2.57
CA ALA A 89 13.48 3.84 1.53
C ALA A 89 12.89 3.54 0.15
N TYR A 90 12.95 4.52 -0.73
CA TYR A 90 12.52 4.49 -2.11
C TYR A 90 13.73 4.76 -3.00
N TRP A 91 13.96 3.91 -3.99
CA TRP A 91 15.02 4.10 -4.97
C TRP A 91 14.44 4.34 -6.36
N ASP A 92 14.96 5.40 -6.99
CA ASP A 92 14.77 5.69 -8.40
C ASP A 92 15.98 5.18 -9.20
N TYR A 93 15.79 4.11 -9.97
CA TYR A 93 16.84 3.51 -10.81
C TYR A 93 17.41 4.48 -11.84
N TYR A 94 16.58 5.35 -12.42
CA TYR A 94 17.01 6.23 -13.51
C TYR A 94 17.90 7.37 -13.03
N ARG A 95 17.61 7.87 -11.82
CA ARG A 95 18.36 8.97 -11.21
C ARG A 95 19.47 8.48 -10.29
N ASP A 96 19.45 7.19 -9.98
CA ASP A 96 20.24 6.55 -8.93
C ASP A 96 20.13 7.30 -7.58
N ILE A 97 18.92 7.68 -7.23
CA ILE A 97 18.64 8.42 -5.98
C ILE A 97 17.83 7.52 -5.05
N LEU A 98 18.36 7.27 -3.87
CA LEU A 98 17.69 6.65 -2.74
C LEU A 98 17.15 7.74 -1.81
N GLN A 99 15.84 7.87 -1.74
CA GLN A 99 15.12 8.70 -0.77
C GLN A 99 14.72 7.84 0.43
N TYR A 100 14.95 8.28 1.65
CA TYR A 100 14.73 7.43 2.83
C TYR A 100 14.06 8.14 4.00
N SER A 101 13.42 7.35 4.86
CA SER A 101 12.83 7.81 6.12
C SER A 101 13.91 7.97 7.19
N SER A 102 13.65 8.80 8.20
CA SER A 102 14.52 9.00 9.36
C SER A 102 14.74 7.71 10.15
N ALA A 103 13.72 6.84 10.25
CA ALA A 103 13.86 5.53 10.87
C ALA A 103 14.84 4.65 10.07
N PHE A 104 14.72 4.66 8.74
CA PHE A 104 15.67 3.95 7.86
C PHE A 104 17.10 4.46 8.06
N ALA A 105 17.30 5.77 8.16
CA ALA A 105 18.61 6.36 8.40
C ALA A 105 19.23 5.89 9.73
N ARG A 106 18.43 5.86 10.80
CA ARG A 106 18.87 5.39 12.11
C ARG A 106 19.29 3.92 12.10
N PHE A 107 18.49 3.07 11.45
CA PHE A 107 18.78 1.63 11.37
C PHE A 107 20.02 1.31 10.54
N THR A 108 20.33 2.15 9.56
CA THR A 108 21.43 1.91 8.63
C THR A 108 22.68 2.73 8.96
N GLY A 109 22.63 3.59 9.99
CA GLY A 109 23.76 4.43 10.39
C GLY A 109 24.03 5.62 9.45
N LEU A 110 23.07 5.97 8.59
CA LEU A 110 23.17 7.13 7.72
C LEU A 110 23.08 8.43 8.53
N ALA A 111 23.98 9.37 8.25
CA ALA A 111 23.84 10.73 8.75
C ALA A 111 22.58 11.36 8.14
N ASN A 112 21.79 12.02 8.98
CA ASN A 112 20.61 12.77 8.53
C ASN A 112 21.09 14.02 7.77
N HIS A 113 21.41 13.86 6.49
CA HIS A 113 21.70 14.97 5.59
C HIS A 113 20.40 15.71 5.21
N GLU A 114 20.48 17.04 5.15
CA GLU A 114 19.41 17.85 4.58
C GLU A 114 19.16 17.41 3.13
N GLY A 115 17.93 16.95 2.85
CA GLY A 115 17.54 16.41 1.54
C GLY A 115 17.20 14.92 1.55
N ARG A 116 17.78 14.11 2.45
CA ARG A 116 17.56 12.65 2.56
C ARG A 116 17.60 11.90 1.23
N GLU A 117 18.56 12.27 0.39
CA GLU A 117 18.80 11.71 -0.93
C GLU A 117 20.27 11.28 -0.95
N ILE A 118 20.53 9.99 -1.20
CA ILE A 118 21.89 9.44 -1.38
C ILE A 118 21.92 8.57 -2.64
N SER A 119 23.11 8.35 -3.22
CA SER A 119 23.23 7.31 -4.25
C SER A 119 23.14 5.94 -3.61
N ILE A 120 22.51 4.97 -4.30
CA ILE A 120 22.40 3.62 -3.76
C ILE A 120 23.76 2.91 -3.63
N HIS A 121 24.75 3.37 -4.39
CA HIS A 121 26.13 2.87 -4.35
C HIS A 121 26.90 3.33 -3.12
N GLU A 122 26.49 4.42 -2.48
CA GLU A 122 27.01 4.84 -1.17
C GLU A 122 26.57 3.87 -0.06
N PHE A 123 25.60 3.01 -0.35
CA PHE A 123 25.18 1.90 0.51
C PHE A 123 25.78 0.56 0.03
N PRO A 124 26.93 0.11 0.58
CA PRO A 124 27.64 -1.07 0.09
C PRO A 124 26.82 -2.36 0.17
N VAL A 125 25.85 -2.43 1.08
CA VAL A 125 24.95 -3.58 1.25
C VAL A 125 23.97 -3.71 0.07
N PHE A 126 23.45 -2.59 -0.46
CA PHE A 126 22.41 -2.62 -1.49
C PHE A 126 22.93 -2.82 -2.91
N GLY A 127 24.12 -2.30 -3.25
CA GLY A 127 24.68 -2.44 -4.61
C GLY A 127 24.83 -3.90 -5.06
N SER A 128 25.24 -4.80 -4.17
CA SER A 128 25.35 -6.24 -4.45
C SER A 128 24.02 -6.99 -4.37
N LEU A 129 23.02 -6.42 -3.68
CA LEU A 129 21.69 -7.00 -3.53
C LEU A 129 20.82 -6.73 -4.76
N LEU A 130 20.84 -5.49 -5.27
CA LEU A 130 20.08 -5.08 -6.45
C LEU A 130 20.42 -5.92 -7.68
N THR A 131 21.70 -6.24 -7.87
CA THR A 131 22.19 -7.08 -8.98
C THR A 131 21.76 -8.54 -8.89
N LYS A 132 21.29 -9.00 -7.71
CA LYS A 132 20.80 -10.37 -7.48
C LYS A 132 19.26 -10.46 -7.41
N MET A 133 18.55 -9.33 -7.49
CA MET A 133 17.09 -9.31 -7.44
C MET A 133 16.50 -9.86 -8.74
N THR A 134 15.80 -10.98 -8.61
CA THR A 134 15.20 -11.73 -9.71
C THR A 134 13.69 -11.84 -9.59
N LYS A 135 13.10 -11.36 -8.48
CA LYS A 135 11.66 -11.42 -8.20
C LYS A 135 11.12 -10.06 -7.78
N ASP A 136 9.85 -9.80 -8.07
CA ASP A 136 9.16 -8.53 -7.75
C ASP A 136 9.08 -8.23 -6.25
N SER A 137 9.14 -9.26 -5.41
CA SER A 137 9.33 -9.11 -3.97
C SER A 137 10.38 -10.10 -3.48
N GLN A 138 11.33 -9.61 -2.70
CA GLN A 138 12.33 -10.42 -2.04
C GLN A 138 12.54 -9.93 -0.62
N THR A 139 12.65 -10.88 0.30
CA THR A 139 13.02 -10.58 1.67
C THR A 139 14.41 -11.13 1.94
N ILE A 140 15.30 -10.25 2.41
CA ILE A 140 16.70 -10.55 2.71
C ILE A 140 16.89 -10.34 4.20
N GLU A 141 17.48 -11.31 4.88
CA GLU A 141 17.81 -11.21 6.30
C GLU A 141 19.32 -10.96 6.43
N ILE A 142 19.68 -9.90 7.15
CA ILE A 142 21.06 -9.48 7.40
C ILE A 142 21.21 -9.31 8.91
N GLY A 143 21.78 -10.33 9.56
CA GLY A 143 21.89 -10.35 11.02
C GLY A 143 20.50 -10.34 11.67
N THR A 144 20.24 -9.33 12.49
CA THR A 144 18.96 -9.11 13.20
C THR A 144 17.94 -8.31 12.38
N MET A 145 18.32 -7.85 11.18
CA MET A 145 17.49 -7.02 10.34
C MET A 145 16.91 -7.79 9.16
N LYS A 146 15.63 -7.58 8.91
CA LYS A 146 14.90 -8.07 7.74
C LYS A 146 14.65 -6.93 6.78
N ILE A 147 15.07 -7.11 5.54
CA ILE A 147 14.88 -6.15 4.47
C ILE A 147 13.89 -6.74 3.48
N ASN A 148 12.68 -6.19 3.44
CA ASN A 148 11.73 -6.50 2.39
C ASN A 148 11.91 -5.51 1.24
N VAL A 149 12.29 -6.02 0.08
CA VAL A 149 12.42 -5.24 -1.14
C VAL A 149 11.23 -5.52 -2.03
N GLN A 150 10.52 -4.47 -2.42
CA GLN A 150 9.38 -4.53 -3.32
C GLN A 150 9.65 -3.69 -4.56
N ARG A 151 9.62 -4.33 -5.73
CA ARG A 151 9.76 -3.68 -7.01
C ARG A 151 8.42 -3.09 -7.43
N ILE A 152 8.42 -1.83 -7.82
CA ILE A 152 7.22 -1.17 -8.37
C ILE A 152 7.30 -1.31 -9.89
N THR A 153 6.17 -1.69 -10.48
CA THR A 153 5.88 -1.82 -11.93
C THR A 153 6.98 -1.38 -12.88
N GLY A 154 7.56 -2.35 -13.59
CA GLY A 154 8.53 -2.12 -14.66
C GLY A 154 9.91 -1.77 -14.13
N ASP A 155 10.61 -2.76 -13.59
CA ASP A 155 12.06 -2.88 -13.35
C ASP A 155 12.90 -1.73 -12.76
N THR A 156 12.31 -0.57 -12.47
CA THR A 156 13.02 0.71 -12.40
C THR A 156 12.82 1.45 -11.09
N HIS A 157 11.94 0.99 -10.21
CA HIS A 157 11.75 1.60 -8.90
C HIS A 157 11.62 0.53 -7.83
N CYS A 158 12.28 0.72 -6.70
CA CYS A 158 12.27 -0.23 -5.59
C CYS A 158 11.93 0.47 -4.27
N PHE A 159 11.10 -0.17 -3.46
CA PHE A 159 10.94 0.14 -2.05
C PHE A 159 11.76 -0.84 -1.21
N PHE A 160 12.46 -0.31 -0.23
CA PHE A 160 13.15 -1.06 0.81
C PHE A 160 12.43 -0.81 2.11
N ILE A 161 11.99 -1.87 2.77
CA ILE A 161 11.36 -1.81 4.08
C ILE A 161 12.28 -2.58 5.03
N LEU A 162 12.79 -1.91 6.04
CA LEU A 162 13.60 -2.51 7.09
C LEU A 162 12.70 -2.82 8.28
N THR A 163 12.84 -4.03 8.78
CA THR A 163 12.20 -4.49 10.00
C THR A 163 13.28 -5.10 10.89
N ASP A 164 13.38 -4.63 12.12
CA ASP A 164 14.21 -5.29 13.12
C ASP A 164 13.46 -6.51 13.67
N ILE A 165 14.03 -7.70 13.47
CA ILE A 165 13.42 -8.96 13.85
C ILE A 165 13.36 -9.08 15.37
N GLU A 166 14.39 -8.64 16.08
CA GLU A 166 14.45 -8.74 17.54
C GLU A 166 13.44 -7.80 18.20
N ALA A 167 13.36 -6.56 17.70
CA ALA A 167 12.38 -5.60 18.19
C ALA A 167 10.95 -6.06 17.91
N GLN A 168 10.68 -6.62 16.73
CA GLN A 168 9.37 -7.15 16.39
C GLN A 168 9.00 -8.36 17.27
N GLU A 169 9.94 -9.29 17.49
CA GLU A 169 9.71 -10.44 18.37
C GLU A 169 9.46 -10.02 19.82
N ALA A 170 10.16 -8.99 20.31
CA ALA A 170 9.95 -8.46 21.65
C ALA A 170 8.55 -7.85 21.79
N GLU A 171 8.11 -7.04 20.81
CA GLU A 171 6.77 -6.44 20.80
C GLU A 171 5.67 -7.51 20.71
N GLU A 172 5.85 -8.54 19.87
CA GLU A 172 4.91 -9.66 19.77
C GLU A 172 4.84 -10.49 21.06
N LYS A 173 5.98 -10.74 21.71
CA LYS A 173 6.03 -11.39 23.02
C LYS A 173 5.26 -10.55 24.04
N GLU A 174 5.51 -9.25 24.11
CA GLU A 174 4.84 -8.34 25.05
C GLU A 174 3.32 -8.31 24.82
N LYS A 175 2.86 -8.19 23.56
CA LYS A 175 1.43 -8.27 23.22
C LYS A 175 0.79 -9.59 23.65
N LYS A 176 1.51 -10.70 23.46
CA LYS A 176 1.04 -12.03 23.88
C LYS A 176 0.96 -12.14 25.41
N TYR A 177 1.96 -11.62 26.13
CA TYR A 177 1.94 -11.55 27.59
C TYR A 177 0.77 -10.69 28.10
N LEU A 178 0.57 -9.50 27.53
CA LEU A 178 -0.54 -8.62 27.88
C LEU A 178 -1.90 -9.31 27.66
N THR A 179 -2.09 -9.92 26.49
CA THR A 179 -3.35 -10.62 26.16
C THR A 179 -3.61 -11.76 27.14
N HIS A 180 -2.57 -12.52 27.49
CA HIS A 180 -2.66 -13.59 28.48
C HIS A 180 -2.99 -13.05 29.87
N ALA A 181 -2.37 -11.96 30.30
CA ALA A 181 -2.61 -11.32 31.60
C ALA A 181 -4.06 -10.80 31.70
N VAL A 182 -4.52 -10.04 30.69
CA VAL A 182 -5.89 -9.53 30.61
C VAL A 182 -6.90 -10.68 30.63
N TRP A 183 -6.65 -11.75 29.89
CA TRP A 183 -7.53 -12.93 29.92
C TRP A 183 -7.60 -13.55 31.31
N HIS A 184 -6.47 -13.67 32.01
CA HIS A 184 -6.42 -14.21 33.36
C HIS A 184 -7.17 -13.32 34.37
N GLU A 185 -6.99 -12.01 34.25
CA GLU A 185 -7.69 -11.02 35.07
C GLU A 185 -9.20 -10.96 34.80
N ILE A 186 -9.66 -11.21 33.57
CA ILE A 186 -11.09 -11.25 33.24
C ILE A 186 -11.72 -12.60 33.61
N LYS A 187 -11.01 -13.71 33.40
CA LYS A 187 -11.51 -15.06 33.66
C LYS A 187 -11.83 -15.27 35.15
N THR A 188 -11.02 -14.70 36.03
CA THR A 188 -11.14 -14.86 37.48
C THR A 188 -12.48 -14.32 38.02
N PRO A 189 -12.85 -13.04 37.82
CA PRO A 189 -14.15 -12.52 38.24
C PRO A 189 -15.32 -13.16 37.50
N LEU A 190 -15.18 -13.53 36.22
CA LEU A 190 -16.23 -14.26 35.50
C LEU A 190 -16.50 -15.64 36.11
N THR A 191 -15.46 -16.33 36.57
CA THR A 191 -15.60 -17.65 37.23
C THR A 191 -16.32 -17.50 38.56
N VAL A 192 -16.01 -16.44 39.32
CA VAL A 192 -16.70 -16.11 40.58
C VAL A 192 -18.16 -15.77 40.34
N LEU A 193 -18.46 -14.91 39.36
CA LEU A 193 -19.83 -14.57 38.97
C LEU A 193 -20.63 -15.80 38.53
N LYS A 194 -20.01 -16.68 37.74
CA LYS A 194 -20.62 -17.95 37.35
C LYS A 194 -20.96 -18.79 38.58
N GLY A 195 -20.03 -18.93 39.53
CA GLY A 195 -20.27 -19.65 40.78
C GLY A 195 -21.45 -19.09 41.56
N TYR A 196 -21.52 -17.77 41.74
CA TYR A 196 -22.66 -17.14 42.40
C TYR A 196 -23.98 -17.32 41.64
N SER A 197 -23.98 -17.22 40.31
CA SER A 197 -25.18 -17.43 39.51
C SER A 197 -25.71 -18.87 39.57
N GLN A 198 -24.82 -19.86 39.68
CA GLN A 198 -25.20 -21.26 39.82
C GLN A 198 -25.80 -21.54 41.21
N LEU A 199 -25.19 -21.00 42.27
CA LEU A 199 -25.73 -21.09 43.63
C LEU A 199 -27.14 -20.47 43.74
N LEU A 200 -27.34 -19.30 43.11
CA LEU A 200 -28.64 -18.61 43.09
C LEU A 200 -29.72 -19.31 42.23
N LEU A 201 -29.34 -20.24 41.36
CA LEU A 201 -30.27 -21.02 40.52
C LEU A 201 -30.59 -22.40 41.13
N GLU A 202 -29.81 -22.85 42.12
CA GLU A 202 -30.03 -24.10 42.87
C GLU A 202 -30.88 -23.91 44.14
N GLU A 203 -31.10 -22.65 44.58
CA GLU A 203 -32.14 -22.25 45.54
C GLU A 203 -33.50 -22.02 44.86
#